data_AF-A0A660PDB2-F1
#
_entry.id   AF-A0A660PDB2-F1
#
_cell.length_a   1.000
_cell.length_b   1.000
_cell.length_c   1.000
_cell.angle_alpha   90.00
_cell.angle_beta   90.00
_cell.angle_gamma   90.00
#
_symmetry.space_group_name_H-M   'P 1'
#
loop_
_entity.id
_entity.type
_entity.pdbx_description
1 polymer ?
#
loop_
_entity_poly.entity_id
_entity_poly.type
_entity_poly.pdbx_seq_one_letter_code
_entity_poly.pdbx_strand_id
1 'polypeptide(L)'
;MIVLILRIALTILVLTLAVAGYFYYSDYQRDKRSEEFARFAGVTAETSIAAELYRNDSDSFLIVRDSILNKYSVSINDLLMFEKRYRGREHYWAEFWDKVVLISDSLITYHQERLKLSKESRIDSTGN
;
A
#
# COMPACT_ATOMS: atom_id res chain seq x y z
N MET A 1 53.09 4.48 -19.77
CA MET A 1 52.08 3.40 -19.82
C MET A 1 51.27 3.29 -18.52
N ILE A 2 51.91 3.18 -17.36
CA ILE A 2 51.25 3.04 -16.03
C ILE A 2 50.24 4.16 -15.71
N VAL A 3 50.60 5.43 -15.96
CA VAL A 3 49.72 6.59 -15.67
C VAL A 3 48.42 6.56 -16.48
N LEU A 4 48.46 6.05 -17.71
CA LEU A 4 47.32 5.99 -18.61
C LEU A 4 46.35 4.87 -18.19
N ILE A 5 46.91 3.72 -17.76
CA ILE A 5 46.16 2.61 -17.16
C ILE A 5 45.46 3.06 -15.88
N LEU A 6 46.14 3.82 -15.02
CA LEU A 6 45.57 4.30 -13.76
C LEU A 6 44.39 5.25 -13.98
N ARG A 7 44.48 6.15 -14.98
CA ARG A 7 43.39 7.06 -15.35
C ARG A 7 42.18 6.30 -15.91
N ILE A 8 42.40 5.30 -16.75
CA ILE A 8 41.32 4.45 -17.29
C ILE A 8 40.66 3.67 -16.16
N ALA A 9 41.44 3.04 -15.28
CA ALA A 9 40.92 2.29 -14.13
C ALA A 9 40.09 3.19 -13.20
N LEU A 10 40.54 4.41 -12.92
CA LEU A 10 39.81 5.34 -12.08
C LEU A 10 38.51 5.82 -12.74
N THR A 11 38.52 6.03 -14.06
CA THR A 11 37.32 6.39 -14.82
C THR A 11 36.29 5.25 -14.80
N ILE A 12 36.73 4.01 -15.01
CA ILE A 12 35.87 2.83 -14.91
C ILE A 12 35.30 2.69 -13.50
N LEU A 13 36.12 2.89 -12.47
CA LEU A 13 35.66 2.83 -11.07
C LEU A 13 34.55 3.86 -10.80
N VAL A 14 34.74 5.11 -11.23
CA VAL A 14 33.74 6.17 -11.06
C VAL A 14 32.45 5.85 -11.82
N LEU A 15 32.55 5.35 -13.06
CA LEU A 15 31.38 4.93 -13.84
C LEU A 15 30.64 3.77 -13.17
N THR A 16 31.34 2.76 -12.69
CA THR A 16 30.73 1.62 -11.97
C THR A 16 30.03 2.08 -10.70
N LEU A 17 30.64 2.98 -9.93
CA LEU A 17 30.01 3.55 -8.73
C LEU A 17 28.77 4.37 -9.06
N ALA A 18 28.80 5.15 -10.16
CA ALA A 18 27.65 5.92 -10.60
C ALA A 18 26.47 5.03 -11.01
N VAL A 19 26.74 3.96 -11.76
CA VAL A 19 25.73 2.98 -12.18
C VAL A 19 25.15 2.24 -10.97
N ALA A 20 26.00 1.75 -10.07
CA ALA A 20 25.56 1.08 -8.85
C ALA A 20 24.71 2.02 -7.97
N GLY A 21 25.13 3.28 -7.82
CA GLY A 21 24.39 4.29 -7.08
C GLY A 21 23.02 4.58 -7.69
N TYR A 22 22.92 4.63 -9.02
CA TYR A 22 21.65 4.80 -9.73
C TYR A 22 20.67 3.66 -9.46
N PHE A 23 21.11 2.40 -9.60
CA PHE A 23 20.25 1.24 -9.32
C PHE A 23 19.79 1.21 -7.87
N TYR A 24 20.71 1.42 -6.93
CA TYR A 24 20.38 1.47 -5.50
C TYR A 24 19.33 2.54 -5.18
N TYR A 25 19.50 3.74 -5.74
CA TYR A 25 18.55 4.83 -5.54
C TYR A 25 17.18 4.55 -6.17
N SER A 26 17.16 3.95 -7.37
CA SER A 26 15.93 3.56 -8.05
C SER A 26 15.13 2.53 -7.25
N ASP A 27 15.81 1.50 -6.73
CA ASP A 27 15.17 0.46 -5.92
C ASP A 27 14.65 1.03 -4.60
N TYR A 28 15.44 1.85 -3.91
CA TYR A 28 14.99 2.52 -2.69
C TYR A 28 13.72 3.36 -2.90
N GLN A 29 13.65 4.11 -4.01
CA GLN A 29 12.48 4.91 -4.34
C GLN A 29 11.28 4.06 -4.75
N ARG A 30 11.51 2.89 -5.36
CA ARG A 30 10.46 1.92 -5.68
C ARG A 30 9.88 1.30 -4.41
N ASP A 31 10.72 0.87 -3.48
CA ASP A 31 10.27 0.26 -2.22
C ASP A 31 9.47 1.25 -1.38
N LYS A 32 9.99 2.48 -1.23
CA LYS A 32 9.30 3.56 -0.54
C LYS A 32 7.94 3.87 -1.14
N ARG A 33 7.83 3.85 -2.48
CA ARG A 33 6.55 4.04 -3.19
C ARG A 33 5.60 2.87 -2.97
N SER A 34 6.10 1.63 -3.03
CA SER A 34 5.31 0.43 -2.81
C SER A 34 4.72 0.39 -1.40
N GLU A 35 5.50 0.79 -0.40
CA GLU A 35 5.06 0.94 0.99
C GLU A 35 4.02 2.07 1.13
N GLU A 36 4.30 3.24 0.53
CA GLU A 36 3.35 4.35 0.48
C GLU A 36 2.02 3.91 -0.13
N PHE A 37 2.06 3.20 -1.27
CA PHE A 37 0.86 2.71 -1.95
C PHE A 37 0.12 1.69 -1.11
N ALA A 38 0.81 0.75 -0.47
CA ALA A 38 0.16 -0.24 0.39
C ALA A 38 -0.61 0.43 1.54
N ARG A 39 -0.02 1.46 2.16
CA ARG A 39 -0.65 2.23 3.24
C ARG A 39 -1.91 2.96 2.75
N PHE A 40 -1.81 3.72 1.66
CA PHE A 40 -2.96 4.46 1.13
C PHE A 40 -4.03 3.54 0.52
N ALA A 41 -3.61 2.40 -0.04
CA ALA A 41 -4.52 1.39 -0.56
C ALA A 41 -5.31 0.73 0.58
N GLY A 42 -4.66 0.46 1.72
CA GLY A 42 -5.32 -0.03 2.92
C GLY A 42 -6.38 0.94 3.45
N VAL A 43 -6.05 2.23 3.56
CA VAL A 43 -7.02 3.28 3.91
C VAL A 43 -8.21 3.27 2.94
N THR A 44 -7.94 3.21 1.64
CA THR A 44 -8.98 3.28 0.60
C THR A 44 -9.90 2.05 0.63
N ALA A 45 -9.33 0.85 0.72
CA ALA A 45 -10.07 -0.41 0.78
C ALA A 45 -10.95 -0.47 2.03
N GLU A 46 -10.37 -0.25 3.22
CA GLU A 46 -11.10 -0.33 4.48
C GLU A 46 -12.17 0.76 4.59
N THR A 47 -11.89 1.97 4.13
CA THR A 47 -12.88 3.06 4.13
C THR A 47 -14.02 2.76 3.16
N SER A 48 -13.74 2.16 2.00
CA SER A 48 -14.80 1.76 1.04
C SER A 48 -15.71 0.68 1.61
N ILE A 49 -15.14 -0.31 2.30
CA ILE A 49 -15.93 -1.34 2.99
C ILE A 49 -16.74 -0.72 4.14
N ALA A 50 -16.12 0.16 4.94
CA ALA A 50 -16.81 0.86 6.02
C ALA A 50 -17.97 1.72 5.50
N ALA A 51 -17.79 2.40 4.36
CA ALA A 51 -18.85 3.20 3.73
C ALA A 51 -20.07 2.35 3.38
N GLU A 52 -19.88 1.12 2.90
CA GLU A 52 -21.01 0.22 2.63
C GLU A 52 -21.64 -0.31 3.93
N LEU A 53 -20.84 -0.70 4.92
CA LEU A 53 -21.33 -1.24 6.20
C LEU A 53 -22.14 -0.22 7.00
N TYR A 54 -21.73 1.05 6.98
CA TYR A 54 -22.33 2.14 7.74
C TYR A 54 -23.10 3.12 6.85
N ARG A 55 -23.54 2.70 5.65
CA ARG A 55 -24.23 3.56 4.67
C ARG A 55 -25.46 4.31 5.23
N ASN A 56 -26.08 3.76 6.27
CA ASN A 56 -27.28 4.30 6.91
C ASN A 56 -26.98 5.03 8.24
N ASP A 57 -25.73 5.06 8.70
CA ASP A 57 -25.31 5.67 9.96
C ASP A 57 -24.01 6.46 9.76
N SER A 58 -24.19 7.75 9.48
CA SER A 58 -23.08 8.67 9.21
C SER A 58 -22.14 8.85 10.40
N ASP A 59 -22.66 8.88 11.63
CA ASP A 59 -21.84 9.12 12.81
C ASP A 59 -20.92 7.93 13.08
N SER A 60 -21.47 6.71 12.97
CA SER A 60 -20.69 5.49 13.05
C SER A 60 -19.64 5.41 11.93
N PHE A 61 -19.99 5.81 10.70
CA PHE A 61 -19.02 5.88 9.60
C PHE A 61 -17.86 6.83 9.89
N LEU A 62 -18.12 8.03 10.41
CA LEU A 62 -17.08 9.02 10.70
C LEU A 62 -16.11 8.52 11.76
N ILE A 63 -16.62 7.89 12.83
CA ILE A 63 -15.79 7.29 13.88
C ILE A 63 -14.87 6.20 13.31
N VAL A 64 -15.43 5.32 12.47
CA VAL A 64 -14.66 4.23 11.85
C VAL A 64 -13.63 4.77 10.86
N ARG A 65 -13.99 5.76 10.04
CA ARG A 65 -13.06 6.43 9.13
C ARG A 65 -11.87 7.02 9.90
N ASP A 66 -12.12 7.73 10.99
CA ASP A 66 -11.05 8.34 11.78
C ASP A 66 -10.17 7.28 12.46
N SER A 67 -10.75 6.15 12.87
CA SER A 67 -10.00 4.97 13.34
C SER A 67 -9.11 4.37 12.25
N ILE A 68 -9.61 4.23 11.02
CA ILE A 68 -8.82 3.74 9.87
C ILE A 68 -7.67 4.70 9.58
N LEU A 69 -7.93 6.01 9.50
CA LEU A 69 -6.90 7.02 9.28
C LEU A 69 -5.80 6.95 10.35
N ASN A 70 -6.18 6.81 11.63
CA ASN A 70 -5.24 6.64 12.73
C ASN A 70 -4.45 5.32 12.65
N LYS A 71 -5.10 4.19 12.31
CA LYS A 71 -4.45 2.88 12.14
C LYS A 71 -3.32 2.92 11.13
N TYR A 72 -3.49 3.66 10.04
CA TYR A 72 -2.49 3.80 9.00
C TYR A 72 -1.56 5.01 9.20
N SER A 73 -1.74 5.79 10.27
CA SER A 73 -1.01 7.05 10.50
C SER A 73 -1.10 8.00 9.30
N VAL A 74 -2.29 8.10 8.70
CA VAL A 74 -2.57 8.92 7.51
C VAL A 74 -3.53 10.04 7.88
N SER A 75 -3.15 11.29 7.60
CA SER A 75 -4.08 12.42 7.68
C SER A 75 -4.82 12.64 6.35
N ILE A 76 -5.91 13.42 6.41
CA ILE A 76 -6.61 13.87 5.20
C ILE A 76 -5.67 14.66 4.26
N ASN A 77 -4.76 15.47 4.83
CA ASN A 77 -3.78 16.20 4.03
C ASN A 77 -2.80 15.26 3.31
N ASP A 78 -2.44 14.14 3.93
CA ASP A 78 -1.56 13.14 3.31
C ASP A 78 -2.24 12.48 2.11
N LEU A 79 -3.56 12.21 2.20
CA LEU A 79 -4.35 11.71 1.07
C LEU A 79 -4.38 12.71 -0.10
N LEU A 80 -4.56 13.99 0.19
CA LEU A 80 -4.55 15.04 -0.85
C LEU A 80 -3.16 15.21 -1.48
N MET A 81 -2.10 15.14 -0.67
CA MET A 81 -0.73 15.18 -1.18
C MET A 81 -0.39 13.96 -2.02
N PHE A 82 -0.85 12.77 -1.61
CA PHE A 82 -0.72 11.54 -2.38
C PHE A 82 -1.39 11.67 -3.74
N GLU A 83 -2.66 12.08 -3.77
CA GLU A 83 -3.43 12.28 -4.99
C GLU A 83 -2.73 13.29 -5.91
N LYS A 84 -2.30 14.44 -5.38
CA LYS A 84 -1.56 15.45 -6.13
C LYS A 84 -0.23 14.96 -6.70
N ARG A 85 0.51 14.12 -5.96
CA ARG A 85 1.83 13.61 -6.38
C ARG A 85 1.74 12.67 -7.59
N TYR A 86 0.67 11.88 -7.66
CA TYR A 86 0.49 10.84 -8.68
C TYR A 86 -0.57 11.20 -9.73
N ARG A 87 -1.28 12.33 -9.56
CA ARG A 87 -2.21 12.85 -10.58
C ARG A 87 -1.51 12.98 -11.93
N GLY A 88 -2.11 12.42 -12.97
CA GLY A 88 -1.57 12.40 -14.33
C GLY A 88 -0.47 11.37 -14.58
N ARG A 89 -0.15 10.49 -13.62
CA ARG A 89 0.80 9.38 -13.78
C ARG A 89 0.07 8.04 -13.80
N GLU A 90 -0.59 7.75 -14.92
CA GLU A 90 -1.50 6.61 -15.10
C GLU A 90 -0.90 5.27 -14.66
N HIS A 91 0.36 5.01 -15.02
CA HIS A 91 1.05 3.77 -14.63
C HIS A 91 1.10 3.56 -13.11
N TYR A 92 1.38 4.62 -12.34
CA TYR A 92 1.40 4.54 -10.88
C TYR A 92 0.01 4.44 -10.28
N TRP A 93 -0.99 5.00 -10.96
CA TRP A 93 -2.38 4.87 -10.54
C TRP A 93 -2.87 3.43 -10.70
N ALA A 94 -2.51 2.77 -11.79
CA ALA A 94 -2.80 1.34 -11.99
C ALA A 94 -2.17 0.48 -10.89
N GLU A 95 -0.87 0.68 -10.60
CA GLU A 95 -0.18 -0.05 -9.52
C GLU A 95 -0.82 0.17 -8.14
N PHE A 96 -1.27 1.40 -7.86
CA PHE A 96 -2.01 1.71 -6.65
C PHE A 96 -3.35 0.94 -6.58
N TRP A 97 -4.15 0.98 -7.65
CA TRP A 97 -5.43 0.27 -7.69
C TRP A 97 -5.30 -1.24 -7.60
N ASP A 98 -4.26 -1.83 -8.20
CA ASP A 98 -3.98 -3.26 -8.04
C ASP A 98 -3.79 -3.63 -6.56
N LYS A 99 -3.09 -2.79 -5.79
CA LYS A 99 -2.96 -3.00 -4.34
C LYS A 99 -4.29 -2.82 -3.60
N VAL A 100 -5.13 -1.86 -4.00
CA VAL A 100 -6.46 -1.68 -3.42
C VAL A 100 -7.31 -2.93 -3.62
N VAL A 101 -7.31 -3.50 -4.83
CA VAL A 101 -8.04 -4.73 -5.14
C VAL A 101 -7.51 -5.89 -4.31
N LEU A 102 -6.20 -6.11 -4.29
CA LEU A 102 -5.58 -7.20 -3.51
C LEU A 102 -5.95 -7.14 -2.03
N ILE A 103 -5.92 -5.95 -1.43
CA ILE A 103 -6.28 -5.76 -0.02
C ILE A 103 -7.78 -6.00 0.18
N SER A 104 -8.63 -5.47 -0.71
CA SER A 104 -10.08 -5.62 -0.63
C SER A 104 -10.49 -7.10 -0.71
N ASP A 105 -9.92 -7.85 -1.66
CA ASP A 105 -10.18 -9.27 -1.83
C ASP A 105 -9.74 -10.08 -0.60
N SER A 106 -8.60 -9.74 -0.02
CA SER A 106 -8.10 -10.35 1.22
C SER A 106 -9.06 -10.08 2.39
N LEU A 107 -9.54 -8.85 2.56
CA LEU A 107 -10.49 -8.48 3.61
C LEU A 107 -11.82 -9.21 3.44
N ILE A 108 -12.34 -9.30 2.21
CA ILE A 108 -13.57 -10.04 1.90
C ILE A 108 -13.41 -11.53 2.23
N THR A 109 -12.30 -12.13 1.80
CA THR A 109 -12.02 -13.56 2.06
C THR A 109 -11.97 -13.84 3.56
N TYR A 110 -11.25 -13.01 4.31
CA TYR A 110 -11.17 -13.11 5.76
C TYR A 110 -12.55 -13.01 6.43
N HIS A 111 -13.39 -12.09 5.99
CA HIS A 111 -14.76 -11.96 6.50
C HIS A 111 -15.62 -13.19 6.20
N GLN A 112 -15.50 -13.76 4.99
CA GLN A 112 -16.25 -14.96 4.61
C GLN A 112 -15.83 -16.19 5.43
N GLU A 113 -14.53 -16.38 5.66
CA GLU A 113 -14.02 -17.48 6.50
C GLU A 113 -14.51 -17.37 7.95
N ARG A 114 -14.47 -16.16 8.52
CA ARG A 114 -14.95 -15.92 9.89
C ARG A 114 -16.45 -16.25 10.02
N LEU A 115 -17.25 -15.91 9.01
CA LEU A 115 -18.67 -16.24 8.98
C LEU A 115 -18.91 -17.75 8.93
N LYS A 116 -18.12 -18.50 8.14
CA LYS A 116 -18.19 -19.97 8.10
C LYS A 116 -17.87 -20.60 9.46
N LEU A 117 -16.76 -20.19 10.08
CA LEU A 117 -16.36 -20.68 11.41
C LEU A 117 -17.41 -20.37 12.49
N SER A 118 -18.04 -19.19 12.44
CA SER A 118 -19.11 -18.84 13.38
C SER A 118 -20.39 -19.65 13.20
N LYS A 119 -20.66 -20.15 11.98
CA LYS A 119 -21.80 -21.02 11.69
C LYS A 119 -21.52 -22.45 12.15
N GLU A 120 -20.33 -22.97 11.87
CA GLU A 120 -19.89 -24.30 12.31
C GLU A 120 -19.87 -24.40 13.85
N SER A 121 -19.31 -23.41 14.55
CA SER A 121 -19.28 -23.41 16.02
C SER A 121 -20.67 -23.36 16.67
N ARG A 122 -21.68 -22.78 15.99
CA ARG A 122 -23.06 -22.76 16.47
C ARG A 122 -23.75 -24.10 16.29
N ILE A 123 -23.53 -24.77 15.16
CA ILE A 123 -24.12 -26.08 14.86
C ILE A 123 -23.66 -27.13 15.89
N ASP A 124 -22.37 -27.11 16.25
CA ASP A 124 -21.80 -28.04 17.25
C ASP A 124 -22.31 -27.77 18.68
N SER A 125 -22.72 -26.54 19.00
CA SER A 125 -23.25 -26.17 20.32
C SER A 125 -24.73 -26.51 20.54
N THR A 126 -25.49 -26.75 19.47
CA THR A 126 -26.92 -27.15 19.51
C THR A 126 -27.13 -28.66 19.30
N GLY A 127 -26.05 -29.42 19.10
CA GLY A 127 -26.06 -30.86 18.81
C GLY A 127 -25.84 -31.78 20.02
N ASN A 128 -25.91 -31.26 21.26
CA ASN A 128 -25.88 -32.05 22.51
C ASN A 128 -27.16 -31.87 23.31
#